data_AF-A0A1Y2EPW9-F1
#
_entry.id   AF-A0A1Y2EPW9-F1
#
_cell.length_a   1.000
_cell.length_b   1.000
_cell.length_c   1.000
_cell.angle_alpha   90.00
_cell.angle_beta   90.00
_cell.angle_gamma   90.00
#
_symmetry.space_group_name_H-M   'P 1'
#
loop_
_entity.id
_entity.type
_entity.pdbx_description
1 polymer ?
#
loop_
_entity_poly.entity_id
_entity_poly.type
_entity_poly.pdbx_seq_one_letter_code
_entity_poly.pdbx_strand_id
1 'polypeptide(L)'
;MDELHSLSDVCSAPSDTPITFPPVSSPRGINTPTQSGGVWLWLDDEAKAYDEILAGYESQHKVDWEDVADELQKMCPPSRGMPARSAVQCRSRLYYLKTRALMNRKPPSLRWTPEALAELSDAVKTFCATNNTQHLSGAEWSKLGQTLSSPRTGSGCSQRYAQLRREGGLLRRPRNTESRHTEEQEAAIDAMDAVDTKRSVESSVHPTSTLVRDNDHPFSPEDDERLLELYTAVGPAYKSISRQMSPQRHKKDTQARLDYLLKPYDFSHFFPRDEVE
;
A
#
# COMPACT_ATOMS: atom_id res chain seq x y z
N MET A 1 -15.19 -89.31 15.29
CA MET A 1 -16.30 -88.36 15.36
C MET A 1 -15.74 -87.08 15.98
N ASP A 2 -14.70 -86.48 15.40
CA ASP A 2 -14.72 -85.65 14.18
C ASP A 2 -15.60 -84.41 14.43
N GLU A 3 -15.17 -83.15 14.28
CA GLU A 3 -14.14 -82.57 13.42
C GLU A 3 -13.42 -81.39 14.09
N LEU A 4 -12.11 -81.31 13.82
CA LEU A 4 -11.28 -80.12 13.92
C LEU A 4 -11.36 -79.40 12.57
N HIS A 5 -11.81 -78.14 12.53
CA HIS A 5 -11.61 -77.28 11.37
C HIS A 5 -10.64 -76.16 11.69
N SER A 6 -9.43 -76.38 11.18
CA SER A 6 -8.30 -75.47 11.06
C SER A 6 -8.58 -74.46 9.95
N LEU A 7 -8.55 -73.16 10.27
CA LEU A 7 -8.49 -72.10 9.28
C LEU A 7 -7.24 -71.25 9.50
N SER A 8 -6.18 -71.68 8.81
CA SER A 8 -4.99 -70.91 8.55
C SER A 8 -5.04 -70.49 7.08
N ASP A 9 -5.34 -69.22 6.80
CA ASP A 9 -5.20 -68.67 5.45
C ASP A 9 -4.60 -67.25 5.46
N VAL A 10 -3.31 -67.22 5.12
CA VAL A 10 -2.63 -66.35 4.15
C VAL A 10 -3.03 -64.87 4.12
N CYS A 11 -2.24 -64.03 4.82
CA CYS A 11 -2.10 -62.61 4.48
C CYS A 11 -1.25 -62.46 3.21
N SER A 12 -1.90 -62.35 2.05
CA SER A 12 -1.28 -61.85 0.82
C SER A 12 -1.24 -60.32 0.85
N ALA A 13 -0.03 -59.75 0.77
CA ALA A 13 0.18 -58.31 0.62
C ALA A 13 -0.34 -57.83 -0.75
N PRO A 14 -1.07 -56.71 -0.82
CA PRO A 14 -1.39 -56.09 -2.10
C PRO A 14 -0.16 -55.38 -2.66
N SER A 15 0.21 -55.73 -3.89
CA SER A 15 1.24 -55.09 -4.69
C SER A 15 0.90 -53.62 -4.94
N ASP A 16 1.80 -52.72 -4.52
CA ASP A 16 1.79 -51.30 -4.86
C ASP A 16 1.94 -51.12 -6.37
N THR A 17 0.84 -50.83 -7.05
CA THR A 17 0.89 -50.17 -8.36
C THR A 17 0.66 -48.67 -8.15
N PRO A 18 1.57 -47.80 -8.59
CA PRO A 18 1.37 -46.36 -8.50
C PRO A 18 0.26 -45.93 -9.45
N ILE A 19 -0.87 -45.50 -8.88
CA ILE A 19 -1.97 -44.87 -9.61
C ILE A 19 -1.49 -43.48 -10.04
N THR A 20 -1.12 -43.34 -11.31
CA THR A 20 -0.87 -42.05 -11.96
C THR A 20 -2.20 -41.35 -12.21
N PHE A 21 -2.54 -40.37 -11.36
CA PHE A 21 -3.67 -39.48 -11.60
C PHE A 21 -3.32 -38.46 -12.69
N PRO A 22 -4.24 -38.18 -13.64
CA PRO A 22 -4.04 -37.10 -14.60
C PRO A 22 -3.97 -35.75 -13.85
N PRO A 23 -3.17 -34.78 -14.32
CA PRO A 23 -3.07 -33.47 -13.71
C PRO A 23 -4.42 -32.77 -13.75
N VAL A 24 -5.05 -32.65 -12.58
CA VAL A 24 -6.23 -31.81 -12.38
C VAL A 24 -5.79 -30.39 -12.70
N SER A 25 -6.30 -29.87 -13.82
CA SER A 25 -6.13 -28.46 -14.18
C SER A 25 -6.77 -27.62 -13.08
N SER A 26 -5.94 -26.94 -12.29
CA SER A 26 -6.40 -26.02 -11.24
C SER A 26 -7.35 -24.99 -11.86
N PRO A 27 -8.64 -24.94 -11.43
CA PRO A 27 -9.52 -23.88 -11.87
C PRO A 27 -8.94 -22.54 -11.38
N ARG A 28 -8.92 -21.57 -12.28
CA ARG A 28 -8.42 -20.22 -12.07
C ARG A 28 -8.95 -19.62 -10.75
N GLY A 29 -8.01 -19.21 -9.91
CA GLY A 29 -8.10 -18.26 -8.79
C GLY A 29 -9.50 -17.91 -8.27
N ILE A 30 -10.01 -18.74 -7.35
CA ILE A 30 -11.00 -18.27 -6.38
C ILE A 30 -10.23 -17.38 -5.41
N ASN A 31 -10.49 -16.08 -5.45
CA ASN A 31 -9.97 -15.10 -4.50
C ASN A 31 -10.49 -15.45 -3.10
N THR A 32 -9.76 -16.29 -2.37
CA THR A 32 -10.03 -16.51 -0.96
C THR A 32 -9.62 -15.22 -0.23
N PRO A 33 -10.54 -14.57 0.50
CA PRO A 33 -10.21 -13.34 1.21
C PRO A 33 -9.21 -13.66 2.33
N THR A 34 -7.99 -13.14 2.21
CA THR A 34 -6.96 -13.23 3.24
C THR A 34 -7.38 -12.38 4.45
N GLN A 35 -7.40 -12.98 5.63
CA GLN A 35 -7.69 -12.30 6.89
C GLN A 35 -6.51 -11.38 7.27
N SER A 36 -6.47 -10.19 6.70
CA SER A 36 -5.48 -9.17 7.05
C SER A 36 -5.99 -8.35 8.24
N GLY A 37 -5.39 -8.56 9.43
CA GLY A 37 -5.59 -7.70 10.60
C GLY A 37 -6.96 -7.81 11.30
N GLY A 38 -7.64 -8.96 11.21
CA GLY A 38 -8.93 -9.18 11.90
C GLY A 38 -10.13 -8.41 11.31
N VAL A 39 -9.93 -7.62 10.25
CA VAL A 39 -11.00 -6.93 9.53
C VAL A 39 -11.49 -7.85 8.43
N TRP A 40 -12.69 -8.41 8.63
CA TRP A 40 -13.34 -9.20 7.61
C TRP A 40 -13.77 -8.30 6.45
N LEU A 41 -13.04 -8.37 5.35
CA LEU A 41 -13.40 -7.70 4.10
C LEU A 41 -14.76 -8.21 3.62
N TRP A 42 -15.58 -7.30 3.12
CA TRP A 42 -16.84 -7.64 2.46
C TRP A 42 -16.54 -7.97 1.01
N LEU A 43 -17.02 -9.11 0.54
CA LEU A 43 -16.92 -9.48 -0.87
C LEU A 43 -17.85 -8.59 -1.70
N ASP A 44 -17.57 -8.41 -2.99
CA ASP A 44 -18.37 -7.51 -3.85
C ASP A 44 -19.82 -7.99 -3.98
N ASP A 45 -20.03 -9.31 -4.14
CA ASP A 45 -21.38 -9.89 -4.23
C ASP A 45 -22.14 -9.78 -2.89
N GLU A 46 -21.44 -10.02 -1.78
CA GLU A 46 -21.98 -9.86 -0.42
C GLU A 46 -22.35 -8.39 -0.13
N ALA A 47 -21.49 -7.46 -0.55
CA ALA A 47 -21.71 -6.03 -0.46
C ALA A 47 -22.94 -5.59 -1.25
N LYS A 48 -23.10 -6.12 -2.47
CA LYS A 48 -24.23 -5.82 -3.34
C LYS A 48 -25.55 -6.36 -2.77
N ALA A 49 -25.57 -7.62 -2.32
CA ALA A 49 -26.75 -8.21 -1.68
C ALA A 49 -27.16 -7.44 -0.42
N TYR A 50 -26.18 -7.03 0.40
CA TYR A 50 -26.42 -6.19 1.57
C TYR A 50 -27.09 -4.86 1.22
N ASP A 51 -26.63 -4.19 0.16
CA ASP A 51 -27.22 -2.91 -0.27
C ASP A 51 -28.64 -3.10 -0.84
N GLU A 52 -28.91 -4.21 -1.55
CA GLU A 52 -30.25 -4.58 -2.03
C GLU A 52 -31.22 -4.86 -0.88
N ILE A 53 -30.80 -5.59 0.15
CA ILE A 53 -31.59 -5.84 1.36
C ILE A 53 -31.92 -4.50 2.02
N LEU A 54 -30.91 -3.67 2.31
CA LEU A 54 -31.13 -2.38 2.97
C LEU A 54 -32.07 -1.45 2.21
N ALA A 55 -32.03 -1.45 0.87
CA ALA A 55 -32.94 -0.65 0.06
C ALA A 55 -34.42 -1.04 0.30
N GLY A 56 -34.71 -2.31 0.58
CA GLY A 56 -36.05 -2.75 0.98
C GLY A 56 -36.47 -2.20 2.36
N TYR A 57 -35.52 -2.10 3.29
CA TYR A 57 -35.75 -1.59 4.64
C TYR A 57 -35.76 -0.05 4.74
N GLU A 58 -35.32 0.71 3.71
CA GLU A 58 -35.37 2.19 3.72
C GLU A 58 -36.80 2.73 3.90
N SER A 59 -37.81 1.94 3.55
CA SER A 59 -39.23 2.27 3.74
C SER A 59 -39.71 2.09 5.19
N GLN A 60 -38.96 1.38 6.03
CA GLN A 60 -39.34 1.02 7.40
C GLN A 60 -38.58 1.88 8.42
N HIS A 61 -39.30 2.39 9.43
CA HIS A 61 -38.72 3.29 10.44
C HIS A 61 -37.73 2.60 11.40
N LYS A 62 -37.66 1.26 11.39
CA LYS A 62 -36.81 0.45 12.27
C LYS A 62 -36.29 -0.77 11.49
N VAL A 63 -34.97 -0.87 11.38
CA VAL A 63 -34.29 -2.02 10.78
C VAL A 63 -34.04 -3.07 11.86
N ASP A 64 -34.54 -4.29 11.66
CA ASP A 64 -34.13 -5.45 12.45
C ASP A 64 -32.85 -6.04 11.85
N TRP A 65 -31.78 -6.05 12.64
CA TRP A 65 -30.46 -6.44 12.14
C TRP A 65 -30.26 -7.96 12.11
N GLU A 66 -31.06 -8.72 12.87
CA GLU A 66 -31.04 -10.18 12.79
C GLU A 66 -31.67 -10.64 11.47
N ASP A 67 -32.82 -10.06 11.09
CA ASP A 67 -33.47 -10.34 9.80
C ASP A 67 -32.55 -10.00 8.61
N VAL A 68 -31.85 -8.86 8.67
CA VAL A 68 -30.87 -8.47 7.63
C VAL A 68 -29.71 -9.47 7.53
N ALA A 69 -29.21 -9.98 8.67
CA ALA A 69 -28.13 -10.96 8.68
C ALA A 69 -28.60 -12.32 8.10
N ASP A 70 -29.79 -12.77 8.47
CA ASP A 70 -30.40 -14.00 7.97
C ASP A 70 -30.70 -13.93 6.47
N GLU A 71 -31.25 -12.80 5.99
CA GLU A 71 -31.47 -12.56 4.56
C GLU A 71 -30.16 -12.54 3.78
N LEU A 72 -29.13 -11.88 4.32
CA LEU A 72 -27.82 -11.84 3.71
C LEU A 72 -27.21 -13.25 3.61
N GLN A 73 -27.36 -14.08 4.66
CA GLN A 73 -26.89 -15.47 4.63
C GLN A 73 -27.65 -16.32 3.59
N LYS A 74 -28.94 -16.06 3.37
CA LYS A 74 -29.73 -16.75 2.33
C LYS A 74 -29.29 -16.35 0.91
N MET A 75 -29.05 -15.06 0.68
CA MET A 75 -28.63 -14.55 -0.63
C MET A 75 -27.16 -14.85 -0.93
N CYS A 76 -26.30 -14.82 0.08
CA CYS A 76 -24.86 -14.97 -0.02
C CYS A 76 -24.37 -15.93 1.08
N PRO A 77 -24.61 -17.25 0.94
CA PRO A 77 -24.17 -18.23 1.92
C PRO A 77 -22.63 -18.18 2.07
N PRO A 78 -22.11 -18.22 3.30
CA PRO A 78 -20.68 -18.11 3.51
C PRO A 78 -19.94 -19.28 2.86
N SER A 79 -18.75 -19.00 2.32
CA SER A 79 -17.87 -20.03 1.80
C SER A 79 -17.51 -21.05 2.89
N ARG A 80 -17.21 -22.28 2.50
CA ARG A 80 -16.89 -23.36 3.44
C ARG A 80 -15.78 -22.93 4.42
N GLY A 81 -16.09 -22.96 5.72
CA GLY A 81 -15.17 -22.55 6.79
C GLY A 81 -15.26 -21.08 7.20
N MET A 82 -16.11 -20.28 6.56
CA MET A 82 -16.38 -18.90 6.96
C MET A 82 -17.67 -18.85 7.79
N PRO A 83 -17.72 -18.10 8.90
CA PRO A 83 -18.96 -17.85 9.61
C PRO A 83 -19.87 -16.91 8.79
N ALA A 84 -21.18 -17.05 8.98
CA ALA A 84 -22.14 -16.06 8.51
C ALA A 84 -21.90 -14.71 9.19
N ARG A 85 -22.33 -13.63 8.55
CA ARG A 85 -22.27 -12.29 9.16
C ARG A 85 -23.25 -12.20 10.30
N SER A 86 -22.81 -11.59 11.40
CA SER A 86 -23.70 -11.26 12.51
C SER A 86 -24.44 -9.94 12.28
N ALA A 87 -25.58 -9.78 12.94
CA ALA A 87 -26.33 -8.52 13.01
C ALA A 87 -25.44 -7.31 13.39
N VAL A 88 -24.49 -7.50 14.31
CA VAL A 88 -23.54 -6.47 14.73
C VAL A 88 -22.63 -6.03 13.59
N GLN A 89 -22.15 -6.97 12.76
CA GLN A 89 -21.31 -6.67 11.61
C GLN A 89 -22.10 -5.93 10.51
N CYS A 90 -23.33 -6.36 10.25
CA CYS A 90 -24.26 -5.66 9.35
C CYS A 90 -24.49 -4.21 9.81
N ARG A 91 -24.88 -4.01 11.07
CA ARG A 91 -25.07 -2.67 11.64
C ARG A 91 -23.80 -1.80 11.54
N SER A 92 -22.64 -2.38 11.85
CA SER A 92 -21.36 -1.68 11.79
C SER A 92 -21.00 -1.25 10.38
N ARG A 93 -21.32 -2.06 9.36
CA ARG A 93 -21.16 -1.69 7.95
C ARG A 93 -22.00 -0.47 7.59
N LEU A 94 -23.29 -0.43 7.95
CA LEU A 94 -24.11 0.76 7.67
C LEU A 94 -23.54 2.00 8.34
N TYR A 95 -23.12 1.88 9.60
CA TYR A 95 -22.48 2.99 10.30
C TYR A 95 -21.22 3.48 9.58
N TYR A 96 -20.37 2.55 9.12
CA TYR A 96 -19.19 2.87 8.34
C TYR A 96 -19.54 3.52 7.00
N LEU A 97 -20.54 3.03 6.27
CA LEU A 97 -21.00 3.62 5.01
C LEU A 97 -21.54 5.04 5.22
N LYS A 98 -22.34 5.28 6.26
CA LYS A 98 -22.85 6.61 6.61
C LYS A 98 -21.72 7.55 7.02
N THR A 99 -20.82 7.10 7.90
CA THR A 99 -19.68 7.89 8.37
C THR A 99 -18.72 8.19 7.23
N ARG A 100 -18.43 7.20 6.39
CA ARG A 100 -17.59 7.35 5.19
C ARG A 100 -18.27 8.23 4.16
N ALA A 101 -19.58 8.16 3.97
CA ALA A 101 -20.30 9.11 3.12
C ALA A 101 -20.19 10.54 3.66
N LEU A 102 -20.26 10.73 4.98
CA LEU A 102 -20.03 12.03 5.62
C LEU A 102 -18.58 12.51 5.48
N MET A 103 -17.59 11.63 5.61
CA MET A 103 -16.16 11.97 5.45
C MET A 103 -15.74 12.13 3.98
N ASN A 104 -16.35 11.37 3.07
CA ASN A 104 -16.11 11.41 1.62
C ASN A 104 -16.96 12.47 0.92
N ARG A 105 -17.96 13.06 1.60
CA ARG A 105 -18.40 14.43 1.33
C ARG A 105 -17.27 15.39 1.72
N LYS A 106 -16.08 15.19 1.13
CA LYS A 106 -15.18 16.30 0.92
C LYS A 106 -16.03 17.35 0.22
N PRO A 107 -16.14 18.58 0.76
CA PRO A 107 -16.80 19.64 0.03
C PRO A 107 -16.25 19.62 -1.39
N PRO A 108 -17.12 19.74 -2.43
CA PRO A 108 -16.71 19.58 -3.83
C PRO A 108 -15.40 20.33 -3.98
N SER A 109 -14.31 19.58 -4.21
CA SER A 109 -12.97 20.14 -4.04
C SER A 109 -12.90 21.35 -4.94
N LEU A 110 -12.88 22.55 -4.35
CA LEU A 110 -13.02 23.80 -5.09
C LEU A 110 -11.94 23.78 -6.17
N ARG A 111 -12.35 23.57 -7.43
CA ARG A 111 -11.39 23.47 -8.52
C ARG A 111 -10.62 24.77 -8.57
N TRP A 112 -9.33 24.68 -8.82
CA TRP A 112 -8.50 25.86 -9.04
C TRP A 112 -8.71 26.31 -10.48
N THR A 113 -9.70 27.19 -10.68
CA THR A 113 -9.90 27.84 -11.98
C THR A 113 -8.78 28.85 -12.24
N PRO A 114 -8.53 29.24 -13.50
CA PRO A 114 -7.54 30.27 -13.83
C PRO A 114 -7.76 31.57 -13.04
N GLU A 115 -9.01 31.97 -12.84
CA GLU A 115 -9.39 33.17 -12.09
C GLU A 115 -9.00 33.04 -10.60
N ALA A 116 -9.30 31.90 -9.98
CA ALA A 116 -8.91 31.64 -8.60
C ALA A 116 -7.38 31.58 -8.41
N LEU A 117 -6.64 31.19 -9.45
CA LEU A 117 -5.18 31.17 -9.43
C LEU A 117 -4.58 32.57 -9.59
N ALA A 118 -5.17 33.40 -10.43
CA ALA A 118 -4.81 34.82 -10.54
C ALA A 118 -5.08 35.54 -9.23
N GLU A 119 -6.27 35.35 -8.66
CA GLU A 119 -6.66 35.91 -7.35
C GLU A 119 -5.70 35.46 -6.25
N LEU A 120 -5.37 34.17 -6.16
CA LEU A 120 -4.39 33.66 -5.20
C LEU A 120 -3.03 34.34 -5.37
N SER A 121 -2.55 34.49 -6.61
CA SER A 121 -1.25 35.11 -6.90
C SER A 121 -1.21 36.57 -6.46
N ASP A 122 -2.27 37.33 -6.76
CA ASP A 122 -2.35 38.75 -6.42
C ASP A 122 -2.59 38.99 -4.94
N ALA A 123 -3.38 38.13 -4.28
CA ALA A 123 -3.54 38.14 -2.83
C ALA A 123 -2.19 37.90 -2.13
N VAL A 124 -1.38 36.95 -2.60
CA VAL A 124 -0.05 36.69 -2.03
C VAL A 124 0.88 37.89 -2.21
N LYS A 125 0.92 38.50 -3.41
CA LYS A 125 1.73 39.71 -3.65
C LYS A 125 1.33 40.85 -2.72
N THR A 126 0.02 41.10 -2.60
CA THR A 126 -0.53 42.18 -1.76
C THR A 126 -0.22 41.94 -0.29
N PHE A 127 -0.40 40.70 0.19
CA PHE A 127 -0.12 40.35 1.58
C PHE A 127 1.37 40.50 1.91
N CYS A 128 2.27 40.02 1.03
CA CYS A 128 3.71 40.16 1.21
C CYS A 128 4.17 41.62 1.19
N ALA A 129 3.61 42.45 0.30
CA ALA A 129 3.91 43.88 0.24
C ALA A 129 3.45 44.61 1.52
N THR A 130 2.26 44.27 2.03
CA THR A 130 1.68 44.91 3.22
C THR A 130 2.46 44.58 4.50
N ASN A 131 2.91 43.34 4.64
CA ASN A 131 3.62 42.89 5.85
C ASN A 131 5.16 42.99 5.73
N ASN A 132 5.67 43.43 4.57
CA ASN A 132 7.10 43.45 4.26
C ASN A 132 7.78 42.07 4.46
N THR A 133 7.08 41.00 4.11
CA THR A 133 7.55 39.60 4.27
C THR A 133 7.76 38.95 2.91
N GLN A 134 8.86 38.20 2.75
CA GLN A 134 9.10 37.41 1.52
C GLN A 134 8.42 36.03 1.55
N HIS A 135 8.13 35.51 2.74
CA HIS A 135 7.58 34.18 2.96
C HIS A 135 6.40 34.22 3.93
N LEU A 136 5.33 33.51 3.58
CA LEU A 136 4.14 33.36 4.41
C LEU A 136 4.25 32.12 5.30
N SER A 137 4.05 32.30 6.59
CA SER A 137 3.89 31.24 7.60
C SER A 137 2.56 30.49 7.42
N GLY A 138 2.41 29.33 8.06
CA GLY A 138 1.18 28.53 7.98
C GLY A 138 -0.08 29.26 8.49
N ALA A 139 0.08 30.13 9.50
CA ALA A 139 -1.01 30.95 10.01
C ALA A 139 -1.43 32.05 9.01
N GLU A 140 -0.47 32.67 8.34
CA GLU A 140 -0.73 33.70 7.31
C GLU A 140 -1.38 33.09 6.07
N TRP A 141 -0.95 31.91 5.64
CA TRP A 141 -1.64 31.16 4.58
C TRP A 141 -3.11 30.89 4.92
N SER A 142 -3.40 30.59 6.19
CA SER A 142 -4.76 30.34 6.64
C SER A 142 -5.61 31.61 6.62
N LYS A 143 -5.04 32.75 7.04
CA LYS A 143 -5.70 34.07 6.93
C LYS A 143 -5.96 34.43 5.46
N LEU A 144 -4.96 34.28 4.60
CA LEU A 144 -5.08 34.57 3.17
C LEU A 144 -6.13 33.68 2.49
N GLY A 145 -6.18 32.39 2.85
CA GLY A 145 -7.19 31.47 2.32
C GLY A 145 -8.63 31.88 2.66
N GLN A 146 -8.84 32.56 3.78
CA GLN A 146 -10.15 33.09 4.18
C GLN A 146 -10.53 34.40 3.46
N THR A 147 -9.55 35.16 2.97
CA THR A 147 -9.81 36.42 2.24
C THR A 147 -10.12 36.25 0.77
N LEU A 148 -9.92 35.06 0.21
CA LEU A 148 -10.27 34.75 -1.19
C LEU A 148 -11.80 34.71 -1.36
N SER A 149 -12.25 35.06 -2.56
CA SER A 149 -13.66 35.03 -3.00
C SER A 149 -14.32 33.68 -2.73
N SER A 150 -13.56 32.60 -2.87
CA SER A 150 -13.92 31.26 -2.42
C SER A 150 -12.99 30.86 -1.28
N PRO A 151 -13.49 30.79 -0.02
CA PRO A 151 -12.67 30.42 1.13
C PRO A 151 -11.98 29.07 0.94
N ARG A 152 -10.67 29.03 1.18
CA ARG A 152 -9.82 27.85 0.99
C ARG A 152 -8.93 27.62 2.19
N THR A 153 -8.49 26.37 2.35
CA THR A 153 -7.54 26.01 3.40
C THR A 153 -6.16 26.61 3.11
N GLY A 154 -5.47 27.11 4.14
CA GLY A 154 -4.14 27.68 3.98
C GLY A 154 -3.13 26.70 3.37
N SER A 155 -3.21 25.42 3.74
CA SER A 155 -2.39 24.36 3.14
C SER A 155 -2.63 24.19 1.64
N GLY A 156 -3.90 24.27 1.21
CA GLY A 156 -4.27 24.22 -0.20
C GLY A 156 -3.74 25.41 -0.99
N CYS A 157 -3.86 26.62 -0.43
CA CYS A 157 -3.30 27.85 -1.03
C CYS A 157 -1.77 27.77 -1.16
N SER A 158 -1.08 27.38 -0.09
CA SER A 158 0.38 27.25 -0.06
C SER A 158 0.89 26.24 -1.10
N GLN A 159 0.30 25.04 -1.13
CA GLN A 159 0.68 23.99 -2.08
C GLN A 159 0.43 24.43 -3.52
N ARG A 160 -0.71 25.07 -3.80
CA ARG A 160 -1.05 25.51 -5.15
C ARG A 160 -0.17 26.66 -5.61
N TYR A 161 0.13 27.63 -4.73
CA TYR A 161 1.05 28.71 -5.06
C TYR A 161 2.47 28.19 -5.32
N ALA A 162 2.95 27.22 -4.54
CA ALA A 162 4.22 26.56 -4.78
C ALA A 162 4.25 25.81 -6.13
N GLN A 163 3.10 25.24 -6.56
CA GLN A 163 2.97 24.65 -7.89
C GLN A 163 2.99 25.73 -8.98
N LEU A 164 2.24 26.83 -8.83
CA LEU A 164 2.25 27.96 -9.77
C LEU A 164 3.66 28.53 -9.97
N ARG A 165 4.45 28.67 -8.90
CA ARG A 165 5.85 29.14 -9.01
C ARG A 165 6.75 28.19 -9.80
N ARG A 166 6.46 26.89 -9.80
CA ARG A 166 7.19 25.89 -10.59
C ARG A 166 6.77 25.92 -12.06
N GLU A 167 5.48 26.06 -12.33
CA GLU A 167 4.91 26.10 -13.69
C GLU A 167 5.24 27.41 -14.42
N GLY A 168 5.20 28.55 -13.71
CA GLY A 168 5.47 29.88 -14.27
C GLY A 168 6.95 30.23 -14.51
N GLY A 169 7.85 29.24 -14.53
CA GLY A 169 9.26 29.42 -14.93
C GLY A 169 10.16 30.24 -14.00
N LEU A 170 9.63 31.00 -13.05
CA LEU A 170 10.40 31.86 -12.14
C LEU A 170 11.26 31.10 -11.11
N LEU A 171 11.02 29.80 -10.93
CA LEU A 171 11.85 28.90 -10.13
C LEU A 171 12.05 27.56 -10.83
N ARG A 172 12.44 27.55 -12.11
CA ARG A 172 13.26 26.43 -12.57
C ARG A 172 14.57 26.51 -11.78
N ARG A 173 14.60 25.89 -10.59
CA ARG A 173 15.86 25.55 -9.93
C ARG A 173 16.66 24.85 -11.03
N PRO A 174 17.81 25.37 -11.46
CA PRO A 174 18.68 24.61 -12.35
C PRO A 174 18.86 23.27 -11.65
N ARG A 175 18.38 22.22 -12.31
CA ARG A 175 18.55 20.86 -11.83
C ARG A 175 20.06 20.69 -11.89
N ASN A 176 20.70 20.73 -10.73
CA ASN A 176 22.14 20.68 -10.60
C ASN A 176 22.60 19.31 -11.12
N THR A 177 22.82 19.22 -12.43
CA THR A 177 23.43 18.08 -13.13
C THR A 177 24.87 18.38 -13.50
N GLU A 178 25.40 19.57 -13.16
CA GLU A 178 26.79 19.94 -13.36
C GLU A 178 27.55 19.83 -12.03
N SER A 179 27.95 18.61 -11.70
CA SER A 179 29.09 18.34 -10.82
C SER A 179 29.86 17.19 -11.42
N ARG A 180 30.41 17.44 -12.62
CA ARG A 180 31.49 16.65 -13.24
C ARG A 180 32.17 17.49 -14.33
N HIS A 181 32.80 18.58 -13.90
CA HIS A 181 33.95 19.16 -14.60
C HIS A 181 35.04 19.41 -13.56
N THR A 182 35.83 18.36 -13.32
CA THR A 182 37.22 18.44 -12.88
C THR A 182 38.00 17.47 -13.74
N GLU A 183 38.02 17.75 -15.04
CA GLU A 183 38.82 17.00 -16.02
C GLU A 183 39.15 17.91 -17.21
N GLU A 184 39.48 19.17 -16.93
CA GLU A 184 39.99 20.11 -17.95
C GLU A 184 41.14 20.97 -17.38
N GLN A 185 42.00 20.32 -16.59
CA GLN A 185 43.25 20.91 -16.13
C GLN A 185 44.36 19.87 -16.00
N GLU A 186 44.55 19.06 -17.04
CA GLU A 186 45.78 18.28 -17.24
C GLU A 186 46.01 18.04 -18.75
N ALA A 187 45.98 19.12 -19.53
CA ALA A 187 46.52 19.15 -20.89
C ALA A 187 47.81 19.96 -20.89
N ALA A 188 48.88 19.36 -20.33
CA ALA A 188 50.27 19.72 -20.62
C ALA A 188 51.21 18.65 -20.04
N ILE A 189 51.36 17.51 -20.71
CA ILE A 189 52.63 16.79 -20.91
C ILE A 189 52.47 15.91 -22.16
N ASP A 190 53.25 16.28 -23.15
CA ASP A 190 53.86 15.51 -24.25
C ASP A 190 53.08 14.49 -25.09
N ALA A 191 53.18 14.77 -26.39
CA ALA A 191 52.95 13.85 -27.50
C ALA A 191 53.84 12.59 -27.40
N MET A 192 53.28 11.44 -27.75
CA MET A 192 53.69 10.64 -28.91
C MET A 192 52.86 9.36 -29.04
N ASP A 193 52.78 8.92 -30.29
CA ASP A 193 52.34 7.64 -30.82
C ASP A 193 50.85 7.32 -30.98
N ALA A 194 50.51 7.27 -32.27
CA ALA A 194 49.35 6.69 -32.89
C ALA A 194 49.28 5.19 -32.65
N VAL A 195 48.11 4.66 -32.29
CA VAL A 195 47.56 3.43 -32.87
C VAL A 195 46.04 3.50 -32.86
N ASP A 196 45.49 3.37 -34.06
CA ASP A 196 44.17 2.91 -34.46
C ASP A 196 43.39 2.12 -33.38
N THR A 197 42.28 2.67 -32.87
CA THR A 197 41.27 1.87 -32.17
C THR A 197 39.88 2.39 -32.50
N LYS A 198 39.17 1.58 -33.30
CA LYS A 198 37.75 1.67 -33.62
C LYS A 198 36.92 1.87 -32.35
N ARG A 199 36.39 3.08 -32.17
CA ARG A 199 35.48 3.44 -31.08
C ARG A 199 34.06 2.99 -31.46
N SER A 200 33.68 1.81 -30.99
CA SER A 200 32.29 1.34 -30.96
C SER A 200 31.41 2.35 -30.24
N VAL A 201 30.32 2.70 -30.90
CA VAL A 201 29.22 3.49 -30.34
C VAL A 201 28.44 2.59 -29.39
N GLU A 202 28.82 2.58 -28.12
CA GLU A 202 27.97 1.99 -27.08
C GLU A 202 26.81 2.94 -26.78
N SER A 203 25.65 2.50 -27.27
CA SER A 203 24.33 3.02 -26.93
C SER A 203 24.16 3.09 -25.41
N SER A 204 24.19 4.32 -24.87
CA SER A 204 23.87 4.61 -23.48
C SER A 204 22.37 4.39 -23.26
N VAL A 205 22.00 3.14 -22.99
CA VAL A 205 20.67 2.80 -22.49
C VAL A 205 20.65 3.18 -21.02
N HIS A 206 20.08 4.34 -20.71
CA HIS A 206 19.70 4.64 -19.32
C HIS A 206 18.84 3.48 -18.79
N PRO A 207 19.19 2.86 -17.64
CA PRO A 207 18.33 1.89 -17.02
C PRO A 207 17.06 2.63 -16.60
N THR A 208 16.03 2.48 -17.42
CA THR A 208 14.67 2.80 -17.01
C THR A 208 14.43 1.90 -15.81
N SER A 209 14.25 2.50 -14.63
CA SER A 209 13.95 1.79 -13.39
C SER A 209 12.63 1.03 -13.59
N THR A 210 12.75 -0.16 -14.15
CA THR A 210 11.73 -1.19 -14.13
C THR A 210 11.62 -1.59 -12.68
N LEU A 211 10.69 -0.95 -11.99
CA LEU A 211 10.12 -1.49 -10.76
C LEU A 211 9.56 -2.86 -11.13
N VAL A 212 10.40 -3.89 -11.02
CA VAL A 212 10.00 -5.28 -11.05
C VAL A 212 8.89 -5.40 -10.02
N ARG A 213 7.71 -5.88 -10.43
CA ARG A 213 6.57 -5.99 -9.53
C ARG A 213 6.97 -6.95 -8.39
N ASP A 214 6.99 -6.39 -7.18
CA ASP A 214 7.61 -6.90 -5.93
C ASP A 214 7.12 -8.26 -5.40
N ASN A 215 6.24 -8.99 -6.09
CA ASN A 215 5.74 -10.27 -5.56
C ASN A 215 6.72 -11.45 -5.73
N ASP A 216 7.75 -11.30 -6.57
CA ASP A 216 8.60 -12.43 -6.95
C ASP A 216 9.88 -12.55 -6.10
N HIS A 217 10.15 -11.64 -5.16
CA HIS A 217 11.41 -11.64 -4.39
C HIS A 217 11.14 -11.57 -2.89
N PRO A 218 11.03 -12.74 -2.20
CA PRO A 218 10.89 -12.77 -0.75
C PRO A 218 12.13 -12.16 -0.05
N PHE A 219 11.94 -11.61 1.15
CA PHE A 219 13.05 -11.14 1.99
C PHE A 219 13.96 -12.30 2.35
N SER A 220 15.25 -12.17 2.01
CA SER A 220 16.27 -13.11 2.47
C SER A 220 16.71 -12.77 3.91
N PRO A 221 17.39 -13.69 4.62
CA PRO A 221 17.96 -13.38 5.93
C PRO A 221 18.93 -12.18 5.90
N GLU A 222 19.70 -12.04 4.82
CA GLU A 222 20.61 -10.90 4.62
C GLU A 222 19.85 -9.58 4.44
N ASP A 223 18.70 -9.62 3.76
CA ASP A 223 17.82 -8.46 3.67
C ASP A 223 17.29 -8.06 5.06
N ASP A 224 16.96 -9.04 5.92
CA ASP A 224 16.45 -8.78 7.28
C ASP A 224 17.50 -8.14 8.19
N GLU A 225 18.74 -8.65 8.17
CA GLU A 225 19.87 -8.05 8.87
C GLU A 225 20.06 -6.59 8.43
N ARG A 226 20.06 -6.37 7.11
CA ARG A 226 20.22 -5.03 6.55
C ARG A 226 19.07 -4.08 6.93
N LEU A 227 17.83 -4.58 6.97
CA LEU A 227 16.67 -3.83 7.42
C LEU A 227 16.83 -3.38 8.88
N LEU A 228 17.28 -4.27 9.76
CA LEU A 228 17.50 -3.97 11.18
C LEU A 228 18.65 -2.98 11.39
N GLU A 229 19.74 -3.09 10.64
CA GLU A 229 20.83 -2.10 10.65
C GLU A 229 20.33 -0.71 10.26
N LEU A 230 19.61 -0.61 9.14
CA LEU A 230 19.06 0.66 8.66
C LEU A 230 18.05 1.23 9.66
N TYR A 231 17.17 0.39 10.22
CA TYR A 231 16.20 0.81 11.22
C TYR A 231 16.88 1.34 12.49
N THR A 232 17.96 0.68 12.94
CA THR A 232 18.73 1.13 14.10
C THR A 232 19.41 2.48 13.83
N ALA A 233 19.88 2.71 12.60
CA ALA A 233 20.55 3.95 12.22
C ALA A 233 19.59 5.15 12.02
N VAL A 234 18.42 4.95 11.42
CA VAL A 234 17.51 6.06 11.05
C VAL A 234 16.15 6.06 11.76
N GLY A 235 15.84 5.03 12.55
CA GLY A 235 14.55 4.86 13.22
C GLY A 235 13.41 4.47 12.25
N PRO A 236 12.13 4.78 12.56
CA PRO A 236 10.95 4.36 11.80
C PRO A 236 10.74 5.14 10.49
N ALA A 237 11.81 5.44 9.77
CA ALA A 237 11.81 6.12 8.49
C ALA A 237 11.66 5.14 7.31
N TYR A 238 10.59 4.34 7.29
CA TYR A 238 10.41 3.21 6.34
C TYR A 238 10.62 3.57 4.87
N LYS A 239 10.22 4.78 4.44
CA LYS A 239 10.43 5.25 3.05
C LYS A 239 11.91 5.50 2.72
N SER A 240 12.70 5.92 3.71
CA SER A 240 14.14 6.09 3.56
C SER A 240 14.82 4.72 3.50
N ILE A 241 14.46 3.82 4.41
CA ILE A 241 14.98 2.45 4.48
C ILE A 241 14.69 1.70 3.17
N SER A 242 13.46 1.75 2.67
CA SER A 242 13.08 1.03 1.44
C SER A 242 13.85 1.51 0.19
N ARG A 243 14.33 2.76 0.19
CA ARG A 243 15.18 3.32 -0.88
C ARG A 243 16.65 2.91 -0.78
N GLN A 244 17.10 2.48 0.40
CA GLN A 244 18.48 2.07 0.67
C GLN A 244 18.68 0.55 0.57
N MET A 245 17.59 -0.22 0.53
CA MET A 245 17.62 -1.66 0.24
C MET A 245 17.99 -1.93 -1.22
N SER A 246 18.68 -3.04 -1.47
CA SER A 246 19.03 -3.53 -2.82
C SER A 246 18.71 -5.02 -2.91
N PRO A 247 17.70 -5.43 -3.71
CA PRO A 247 16.89 -4.59 -4.58
C PRO A 247 16.04 -3.57 -3.81
N GLN A 248 15.71 -2.46 -4.46
CA GLN A 248 14.82 -1.46 -3.87
C GLN A 248 13.45 -2.09 -3.61
N ARG A 249 12.94 -1.96 -2.37
CA ARG A 249 11.65 -2.52 -1.96
C ARG A 249 10.57 -1.45 -1.83
N HIS A 250 9.31 -1.86 -1.97
CA HIS A 250 8.19 -0.99 -1.68
C HIS A 250 8.08 -0.70 -0.17
N LYS A 251 7.69 0.54 0.17
CA LYS A 251 7.60 1.02 1.57
C LYS A 251 6.75 0.10 2.45
N LYS A 252 5.60 -0.37 1.93
CA LYS A 252 4.66 -1.19 2.70
C LYS A 252 5.26 -2.54 3.10
N ASP A 253 6.07 -3.13 2.23
CA ASP A 253 6.64 -4.46 2.47
C ASP A 253 7.80 -4.36 3.44
N THR A 254 8.65 -3.33 3.29
CA THR A 254 9.65 -2.95 4.29
C THR A 254 9.04 -2.71 5.67
N GLN A 255 7.91 -1.98 5.73
CA GLN A 255 7.22 -1.74 7.00
C GLN A 255 6.68 -3.03 7.60
N ALA A 256 5.96 -3.85 6.83
CA ALA A 256 5.40 -5.10 7.31
C ALA A 256 6.49 -6.08 7.80
N ARG A 257 7.63 -6.14 7.09
CA ARG A 257 8.75 -7.01 7.47
C ARG A 257 9.42 -6.53 8.76
N LEU A 258 9.67 -5.23 8.90
CA LEU A 258 10.21 -4.66 10.15
C LEU A 258 9.25 -4.85 11.33
N ASP A 259 7.96 -4.65 11.13
CA ASP A 259 6.95 -4.88 12.17
C ASP A 259 6.94 -6.36 12.63
N TYR A 260 7.20 -7.30 11.72
CA TYR A 260 7.40 -8.71 12.04
C TYR A 260 8.70 -8.96 12.83
N LEU A 261 9.84 -8.43 12.35
CA LEU A 261 11.15 -8.64 12.96
C LEU A 261 11.29 -7.99 14.34
N LEU A 262 10.65 -6.83 14.55
CA LEU A 262 10.67 -6.08 15.80
C LEU A 262 9.58 -6.51 16.79
N LYS A 263 8.67 -7.40 16.38
CA LYS A 263 7.66 -7.93 17.28
C LYS A 263 8.38 -8.68 18.41
N PRO A 264 8.11 -8.36 19.70
CA PRO A 264 8.72 -9.09 20.79
C PRO A 264 8.37 -10.58 20.65
N TYR A 265 9.40 -11.42 20.58
CA TYR A 265 9.21 -12.86 20.56
C TYR A 265 8.67 -13.28 21.93
N ASP A 266 7.43 -13.75 21.92
CA ASP A 266 6.83 -14.34 23.11
C ASP A 266 7.29 -15.78 23.24
N PHE A 267 8.39 -15.98 23.96
CA PHE A 267 8.93 -17.31 24.22
C PHE A 267 8.03 -18.15 25.14
N SER A 268 7.01 -17.56 25.79
CA SER A 268 6.10 -18.31 26.65
C SER A 268 5.30 -19.36 25.88
N HIS A 269 5.18 -19.20 24.55
CA HIS A 269 4.48 -20.17 23.72
C HIS A 269 5.30 -21.42 23.41
N PHE A 270 6.63 -21.31 23.44
CA PHE A 270 7.56 -22.42 23.15
C PHE A 270 8.02 -23.15 24.41
N PHE A 271 8.05 -22.44 25.53
CA PHE A 271 8.33 -23.01 26.84
C PHE A 271 7.09 -22.82 27.70
N PRO A 272 6.03 -23.64 27.51
CA PRO A 272 4.96 -23.69 28.49
C PRO A 272 5.63 -23.97 29.82
N ARG A 273 5.49 -23.04 30.77
CA ARG A 273 5.97 -23.28 32.12
C ARG A 273 5.19 -24.49 32.58
N ASP A 274 5.86 -25.63 32.72
CA ASP A 274 5.29 -26.76 33.45
C ASP A 274 4.85 -26.17 34.79
N GLU A 275 3.54 -26.11 34.99
CA GLU A 275 2.94 -25.76 36.26
C GLU A 275 3.33 -26.89 37.21
N VAL A 276 4.52 -26.76 37.81
CA VAL A 276 4.95 -27.61 38.90
C VAL A 276 4.12 -27.17 40.10
N GLU A 277 3.02 -27.92 40.32
CA GLU A 277 2.29 -27.95 41.60
C GLU A 277 3.20 -28.38 42.76
#